data_AF-A0A352GHI1-F1
#
_entry.id   AF-A0A352GHI1-F1
#
_cell.length_a   1.000
_cell.length_b   1.000
_cell.length_c   1.000
_cell.angle_alpha   90.00
_cell.angle_beta   90.00
_cell.angle_gamma   90.00
#
_symmetry.space_group_name_H-M   'P 1'
#
loop_
_entity.id
_entity.type
_entity.pdbx_description
1 polymer ?
#
loop_
_entity_poly.entity_id
_entity_poly.type
_entity_poly.pdbx_seq_one_letter_code
_entity_poly.pdbx_strand_id
1 'polypeptide(L)'
;HDSSIDPVGPCIGMRGSRVQAVVGELQGEKIDIIQWSPDEAAFIVNALAPAEVSKVVMDQDAHRIEVVVPDDQLSLAIGRRGQNVRLASQLSGWDIDIFTEAEESERRNEEFRARSALFVEALDVDDVIAHLLVTEGFSKVEEVAFVQIEDLTDIEGFDEDVARELQARAQTYLETRDAEFDARRRELGVEDDLIEIEGITNELMVALGDAGVKSRDDLGDLAGDELLEIAPQGTMTLDAANQIIMAARAHWFADEDAAAGDGDAASEEDGGDAPQAS
;
A
#
# COMPACT_ATOMS: atom_id res chain seq x y z
N HIS A 1 -17.91 -17.45 -24.38
CA HIS A 1 -16.47 -17.72 -24.30
C HIS A 1 -16.27 -19.22 -24.40
N ASP A 2 -15.70 -19.68 -25.52
CA ASP A 2 -15.31 -21.08 -25.73
C ASP A 2 -13.78 -21.12 -25.68
N SER A 3 -13.22 -21.85 -24.71
CA SER A 3 -11.78 -21.92 -24.47
C SER A 3 -11.03 -22.72 -25.55
N SER A 4 -11.74 -23.39 -26.44
CA SER A 4 -11.14 -24.13 -27.57
C SER A 4 -10.86 -23.25 -28.80
N ILE A 5 -11.32 -22.00 -28.79
CA ILE A 5 -11.15 -21.06 -29.90
C ILE A 5 -10.03 -20.09 -29.59
N ASP A 6 -8.95 -20.12 -30.38
CA ASP A 6 -7.94 -19.06 -30.38
C ASP A 6 -8.56 -17.75 -30.88
N PRO A 7 -8.60 -16.67 -30.06
CA PRO A 7 -9.16 -15.39 -30.47
C PRO A 7 -8.22 -14.59 -31.40
N VAL A 8 -6.91 -14.87 -31.38
CA VAL A 8 -5.90 -14.06 -32.07
C VAL A 8 -5.89 -14.35 -33.58
N GLY A 9 -5.90 -15.63 -33.99
CA GLY A 9 -5.92 -16.02 -35.40
C GLY A 9 -7.08 -15.39 -36.20
N PRO A 10 -8.33 -15.42 -35.69
CA PRO A 10 -9.48 -14.70 -36.24
C PRO A 10 -9.38 -13.17 -36.26
N CYS A 11 -8.39 -12.53 -35.65
CA CYS A 11 -8.15 -11.09 -35.80
C CYS A 11 -7.04 -10.81 -36.82
N ILE A 12 -5.99 -11.64 -36.85
CA ILE A 12 -4.85 -11.50 -37.77
C ILE A 12 -5.25 -11.81 -39.22
N GLY A 13 -5.97 -12.91 -39.46
CA GLY A 13 -6.32 -13.38 -40.81
C GLY A 13 -5.17 -14.10 -41.52
N MET A 14 -5.44 -14.63 -42.71
CA MET A 14 -4.43 -15.35 -43.50
C MET A 14 -3.21 -14.45 -43.71
N ARG A 15 -2.07 -14.83 -43.12
CA ARG A 15 -0.79 -14.09 -43.15
C ARG A 15 -0.89 -12.62 -42.73
N GLY A 16 -1.78 -12.30 -41.78
CA GLY A 16 -1.94 -10.92 -41.29
C GLY A 16 -2.75 -10.00 -42.19
N SER A 17 -3.44 -10.53 -43.20
CA SER A 17 -4.17 -9.71 -44.17
C SER A 17 -5.19 -8.75 -43.55
N ARG A 18 -5.82 -9.11 -42.42
CA ARG A 18 -6.81 -8.24 -41.77
C ARG A 18 -6.16 -7.18 -40.92
N VAL A 19 -5.18 -7.56 -40.08
CA VAL A 19 -4.45 -6.56 -39.27
C VAL A 19 -3.71 -5.57 -40.16
N GLN A 20 -3.11 -6.02 -41.27
CA GLN A 20 -2.45 -5.13 -42.23
C GLN A 20 -3.40 -4.14 -42.92
N ALA A 21 -4.66 -4.53 -43.17
CA ALA A 21 -5.66 -3.62 -43.71
C ALA A 21 -5.96 -2.48 -42.73
N VAL A 22 -6.14 -2.79 -41.44
CA VAL A 22 -6.37 -1.79 -40.40
C VAL A 22 -5.14 -0.91 -40.18
N VAL A 23 -3.93 -1.49 -40.17
CA VAL A 23 -2.66 -0.73 -40.13
C VAL A 23 -2.58 0.26 -41.29
N GLY A 24 -3.03 -0.12 -42.48
CA GLY A 24 -3.11 0.76 -43.65
C GLY A 24 -4.08 1.93 -43.48
N GLU A 25 -5.22 1.70 -42.84
CA GLU A 25 -6.21 2.75 -42.51
C GLU A 25 -5.69 3.71 -41.43
N LEU A 26 -4.91 3.21 -40.47
CA LEU A 26 -4.25 4.00 -39.42
C LEU A 26 -2.89 4.57 -39.82
N GLN A 27 -2.68 4.82 -41.13
CA GLN A 27 -1.48 5.47 -41.66
C GLN A 27 -0.15 4.79 -41.27
N GLY A 28 -0.17 3.48 -41.05
CA GLY A 28 1.02 2.69 -40.72
C GLY A 28 1.32 2.57 -39.22
N GLU A 29 0.38 2.92 -38.34
CA GLU A 29 0.49 2.61 -36.91
C GLU A 29 0.63 1.10 -36.68
N LYS A 30 1.61 0.69 -35.88
CA LYS A 30 1.82 -0.73 -35.57
C LYS A 30 0.76 -1.20 -34.57
N ILE A 31 0.06 -2.27 -34.92
CA ILE A 31 -0.93 -2.91 -34.05
C ILE A 31 -0.42 -4.30 -33.69
N ASP A 32 -0.28 -4.53 -32.39
CA ASP A 32 0.00 -5.84 -31.82
C ASP A 32 -1.29 -6.43 -31.25
N ILE A 33 -1.56 -7.70 -31.56
CA ILE A 33 -2.76 -8.41 -31.10
C ILE A 33 -2.29 -9.46 -30.09
N ILE A 34 -2.71 -9.30 -28.84
CA ILE A 34 -2.35 -10.17 -27.73
C ILE A 34 -3.55 -11.01 -27.28
N GLN A 35 -3.28 -12.11 -26.60
CA GLN A 35 -4.32 -12.92 -25.98
C GLN A 35 -4.68 -12.34 -24.60
N TRP A 36 -5.96 -12.01 -24.41
CA TRP A 36 -6.47 -11.67 -23.09
C TRP A 36 -6.54 -12.91 -22.19
N SER A 37 -6.20 -12.76 -20.91
CA SER A 37 -6.28 -13.80 -19.89
C SER A 37 -7.00 -13.25 -18.66
N PRO A 38 -7.86 -14.04 -17.99
CA PRO A 38 -8.40 -13.68 -16.68
C PRO A 38 -7.36 -13.77 -15.56
N ASP A 39 -6.29 -14.54 -15.76
CA ASP A 39 -5.12 -14.56 -14.87
C ASP A 39 -4.24 -13.34 -15.18
N GLU A 40 -4.08 -12.45 -14.21
CA GLU A 40 -3.41 -11.16 -14.36
C GLU A 40 -1.94 -11.32 -14.72
N ALA A 41 -1.23 -12.26 -14.08
CA ALA A 41 0.17 -12.54 -14.39
C ALA A 41 0.32 -12.97 -15.86
N ALA A 42 -0.48 -13.93 -16.33
CA ALA A 42 -0.48 -14.33 -17.74
C ALA A 42 -0.89 -13.21 -18.69
N PHE A 43 -1.83 -12.33 -18.29
CA PHE A 43 -2.24 -11.20 -19.11
C PHE A 43 -1.12 -10.17 -19.27
N ILE A 44 -0.37 -9.87 -18.21
CA ILE A 44 0.79 -8.96 -18.25
C ILE A 44 1.91 -9.51 -19.12
N VAL A 45 2.22 -10.81 -19.00
CA VAL A 45 3.20 -11.47 -19.87
C VAL A 45 2.78 -11.33 -21.34
N ASN A 46 1.50 -11.54 -21.65
CA ASN A 46 0.98 -11.35 -23.00
C ASN A 46 1.04 -9.88 -23.44
N ALA A 47 0.82 -8.92 -22.53
CA ALA A 47 0.84 -7.49 -22.83
C ALA A 47 2.25 -6.93 -23.10
N LEU A 48 3.29 -7.57 -22.58
CA LEU A 48 4.69 -7.20 -22.84
C LEU A 48 5.28 -7.84 -24.10
N ALA A 49 4.52 -8.69 -24.78
CA ALA A 49 4.94 -9.28 -26.05
C ALA A 49 5.37 -8.19 -27.04
N PRO A 50 6.49 -8.37 -27.77
CA PRO A 50 7.22 -9.62 -27.99
C PRO A 50 8.36 -9.92 -27.00
N ALA A 51 8.50 -9.16 -25.91
CA ALA A 51 9.54 -9.44 -24.92
C ALA A 51 9.23 -10.71 -24.11
N GLU A 52 10.25 -11.53 -23.89
CA GLU A 52 10.14 -12.71 -23.03
C GLU A 52 10.33 -12.32 -21.57
N VAL A 53 9.45 -12.82 -20.70
CA VAL A 53 9.43 -12.54 -19.26
C VAL A 53 9.90 -13.76 -18.48
N SER A 54 10.85 -13.57 -17.58
CA SER A 54 11.39 -14.64 -16.71
C SER A 54 10.52 -14.86 -15.48
N LYS A 55 10.10 -13.78 -14.80
CA LYS A 55 9.37 -13.82 -13.53
C LYS A 55 8.45 -12.61 -13.41
N VAL A 56 7.31 -12.79 -12.76
CA VAL A 56 6.37 -11.73 -12.40
C VAL A 56 6.13 -11.80 -10.89
N VAL A 57 6.25 -10.66 -10.20
CA VAL A 57 5.91 -10.48 -8.79
C VAL A 57 4.83 -9.42 -8.72
N MET A 58 3.75 -9.70 -7.99
CA MET A 58 2.60 -8.81 -7.91
C MET A 58 2.43 -8.33 -6.48
N ASP A 59 2.28 -7.01 -6.32
CA ASP A 59 1.91 -6.36 -5.08
C ASP A 59 0.48 -5.86 -5.23
N GLN A 60 -0.45 -6.58 -4.61
CA GLN A 60 -1.89 -6.28 -4.70
C GLN A 60 -2.26 -5.02 -3.93
N ASP A 61 -1.55 -4.71 -2.85
CA ASP A 61 -1.84 -3.57 -1.99
C ASP A 61 -1.41 -2.26 -2.68
N ALA A 62 -0.26 -2.28 -3.34
CA ALA A 62 0.27 -1.14 -4.10
C ALA A 62 -0.27 -1.04 -5.54
N HIS A 63 -1.11 -1.98 -5.98
CA HIS A 63 -1.58 -2.13 -7.37
C HIS A 63 -0.42 -2.04 -8.40
N ARG A 64 0.70 -2.69 -8.05
CA ARG A 64 1.97 -2.67 -8.78
C ARG A 64 2.42 -4.07 -9.15
N ILE A 65 3.06 -4.19 -10.31
CA ILE A 65 3.63 -5.44 -10.81
C ILE A 65 5.09 -5.21 -11.17
N GLU A 66 5.93 -6.11 -10.68
CA GLU A 66 7.35 -6.16 -11.02
C GLU A 66 7.61 -7.31 -11.98
N VAL A 67 8.24 -7.00 -13.10
CA VAL A 67 8.51 -7.94 -14.17
C VAL A 67 10.01 -8.08 -14.35
N VAL A 68 10.51 -9.30 -14.18
CA VAL A 68 11.92 -9.61 -14.39
C VAL A 68 12.08 -10.19 -15.80
N VAL A 69 12.99 -9.60 -16.56
CA VAL A 69 13.32 -10.01 -17.93
C VAL A 69 14.82 -10.28 -18.07
N PRO A 70 15.24 -11.10 -19.03
CA PRO A 70 16.64 -11.20 -19.40
C PRO A 70 17.22 -9.86 -19.88
N ASP A 71 18.52 -9.62 -19.69
CA ASP A 71 19.16 -8.35 -20.03
C ASP A 71 19.00 -7.93 -21.51
N ASP A 72 18.94 -8.90 -22.43
CA ASP A 72 18.74 -8.65 -23.86
C ASP A 72 17.29 -8.29 -24.22
N GLN A 73 16.33 -8.65 -23.36
CA GLN A 73 14.91 -8.35 -23.50
C GLN A 73 14.50 -7.01 -22.86
N LEU A 74 15.32 -6.44 -21.97
CA LEU A 74 15.00 -5.18 -21.26
C LEU A 74 14.58 -4.04 -22.21
N SER A 75 15.38 -3.82 -23.26
CA SER A 75 15.12 -2.76 -24.25
C SER A 75 13.82 -2.98 -25.01
N LEU A 76 13.47 -4.25 -25.28
CA LEU A 76 12.26 -4.64 -25.98
C LEU A 76 11.03 -4.47 -25.08
N ALA A 77 11.14 -4.92 -23.81
CA ALA A 77 10.09 -4.86 -22.82
C ALA A 77 9.70 -3.41 -22.48
N ILE A 78 10.69 -2.52 -22.32
CA ILE A 78 10.44 -1.08 -22.14
C ILE A 78 9.92 -0.44 -23.44
N GLY A 79 10.51 -0.81 -24.58
CA GLY A 79 10.21 -0.24 -25.88
C GLY A 79 10.71 1.20 -26.04
N ARG A 80 10.57 1.75 -27.25
CA ARG A 80 11.09 3.08 -27.58
C ARG A 80 10.40 4.16 -26.72
N ARG A 81 11.16 4.87 -25.89
CA ARG A 81 10.64 5.89 -24.93
C ARG A 81 9.61 5.31 -23.93
N GLY A 82 9.78 4.06 -23.53
CA GLY A 82 8.86 3.40 -22.60
C GLY A 82 7.49 3.14 -23.20
N GLN A 83 7.36 3.12 -24.54
CA GLN A 83 6.06 2.97 -25.18
C GLN A 83 5.41 1.62 -24.86
N ASN A 84 6.20 0.54 -24.83
CA ASN A 84 5.65 -0.80 -24.65
C ASN A 84 5.12 -0.99 -23.23
N VAL A 85 5.96 -0.71 -22.23
CA VAL A 85 5.54 -0.77 -20.81
C VAL A 85 4.36 0.17 -20.51
N ARG A 86 4.32 1.37 -21.12
CA ARG A 86 3.20 2.31 -20.93
C ARG A 86 1.89 1.78 -21.53
N LEU A 87 1.95 1.17 -22.72
CA LEU A 87 0.77 0.56 -23.33
C LEU A 87 0.30 -0.66 -22.53
N ALA A 88 1.23 -1.49 -22.04
CA ALA A 88 0.93 -2.64 -21.19
C ALA A 88 0.26 -2.18 -19.88
N SER A 89 0.81 -1.17 -19.21
CA SER A 89 0.24 -0.59 -17.98
C SER A 89 -1.15 0.02 -18.22
N GLN A 90 -1.35 0.75 -19.31
CA GLN A 90 -2.68 1.28 -19.67
C GLN A 90 -3.69 0.18 -19.99
N LEU A 91 -3.24 -0.92 -20.60
CA LEU A 91 -4.09 -2.03 -21.01
C LEU A 91 -4.49 -2.91 -19.82
N SER A 92 -3.58 -3.12 -18.87
CA SER A 92 -3.81 -3.94 -17.68
C SER A 92 -4.42 -3.15 -16.52
N GLY A 93 -4.18 -1.83 -16.47
CA GLY A 93 -4.51 -0.97 -15.34
C GLY A 93 -3.47 -1.02 -14.20
N TRP A 94 -2.43 -1.85 -14.32
CA TRP A 94 -1.39 -2.01 -13.30
C TRP A 94 -0.20 -1.08 -13.56
N ASP A 95 0.46 -0.63 -12.51
CA ASP A 95 1.78 0.00 -12.64
C ASP A 95 2.83 -1.11 -12.84
N ILE A 96 3.66 -1.00 -13.89
CA ILE A 96 4.57 -2.07 -14.30
C ILE A 96 6.01 -1.58 -14.22
N ASP A 97 6.76 -2.12 -13.26
CA ASP A 97 8.20 -1.94 -13.12
C ASP A 97 8.93 -3.11 -13.80
N ILE A 98 9.93 -2.82 -14.64
CA ILE A 98 10.69 -3.85 -15.36
C ILE A 98 12.14 -3.83 -14.86
N PHE A 99 12.62 -5.00 -14.46
CA PHE A 99 13.99 -5.21 -13.96
C PHE A 99 14.71 -6.30 -14.76
N THR A 100 16.03 -6.24 -14.80
CA THR A 100 16.82 -7.41 -15.23
C THR A 100 16.96 -8.44 -14.11
N GLU A 101 17.32 -9.67 -14.45
CA GLU A 101 17.64 -10.71 -13.47
C GLU A 101 18.78 -10.30 -12.53
N ALA A 102 19.75 -9.52 -13.04
CA ALA A 102 20.84 -8.98 -12.24
C ALA A 102 20.35 -7.91 -11.25
N GLU A 103 19.53 -6.96 -11.72
CA GLU A 103 18.95 -5.91 -10.89
C GLU A 103 18.05 -6.48 -9.78
N GLU A 104 17.19 -7.45 -10.10
CA GLU A 104 16.31 -8.08 -9.10
C GLU A 104 17.11 -8.90 -8.07
N SER A 105 18.18 -9.56 -8.50
CA SER A 105 19.10 -10.26 -7.59
C SER A 105 19.86 -9.30 -6.67
N GLU A 106 20.38 -8.20 -7.20
CA GLU A 106 21.08 -7.17 -6.41
C GLU A 106 20.13 -6.54 -5.39
N ARG A 107 18.93 -6.13 -5.81
CA ARG A 107 17.91 -5.57 -4.91
C ARG A 107 17.51 -6.56 -3.82
N ARG A 108 17.30 -7.83 -4.13
CA ARG A 108 16.98 -8.86 -3.13
C ARG A 108 18.10 -9.01 -2.10
N ASN A 109 19.36 -8.97 -2.54
CA ASN A 109 20.50 -9.05 -1.65
C ASN A 109 20.64 -7.81 -0.77
N GLU A 110 20.34 -6.62 -1.31
CA GLU A 110 20.31 -5.37 -0.54
C GLU A 110 19.19 -5.39 0.50
N GLU A 111 17.97 -5.76 0.12
CA GLU A 111 16.84 -5.93 1.04
C GLU A 111 17.15 -6.93 2.15
N PHE A 112 17.73 -8.08 1.79
CA PHE A 112 18.12 -9.10 2.75
C PHE A 112 19.16 -8.56 3.74
N ARG A 113 20.19 -7.84 3.26
CA ARG A 113 21.19 -7.20 4.13
C ARG A 113 20.59 -6.12 5.01
N ALA A 114 19.71 -5.27 4.46
CA ALA A 114 19.07 -4.20 5.21
C ALA A 114 18.18 -4.75 6.33
N ARG A 115 17.38 -5.79 6.05
CA ARG A 115 16.56 -6.47 7.07
C ARG A 115 17.41 -7.19 8.11
N SER A 116 18.46 -7.88 7.69
CA SER A 116 19.38 -8.51 8.64
C SER A 116 20.05 -7.47 9.54
N ALA A 117 20.50 -6.34 8.98
CA ALA A 117 21.08 -5.24 9.76
C ALA A 117 20.08 -4.64 10.76
N LEU A 118 18.82 -4.47 10.34
CA LEU A 118 17.74 -4.04 11.23
C LEU A 118 17.59 -4.97 12.43
N PHE A 119 17.56 -6.30 12.22
CA PHE A 119 17.44 -7.25 13.32
C PHE A 119 18.68 -7.30 14.21
N VAL A 120 19.88 -7.22 13.63
CA VAL A 120 21.13 -7.14 14.41
C VAL A 120 21.09 -5.93 15.34
N GLU A 121 20.70 -4.76 14.84
CA GLU A 121 20.61 -3.52 15.62
C GLU A 121 19.48 -3.56 16.65
N ALA A 122 18.26 -3.93 16.23
CA ALA A 122 17.09 -3.86 17.07
C ALA A 122 17.04 -4.96 18.15
N LEU A 123 17.54 -6.15 17.85
CA LEU A 123 17.48 -7.32 18.75
C LEU A 123 18.81 -7.62 19.46
N ASP A 124 19.87 -6.87 19.16
CA ASP A 124 21.24 -7.11 19.66
C ASP A 124 21.66 -8.57 19.48
N VAL A 125 21.50 -9.07 18.25
CA VAL A 125 21.82 -10.45 17.85
C VAL A 125 23.00 -10.48 16.88
N ASP A 126 23.59 -11.66 16.71
CA ASP A 126 24.60 -11.85 15.67
C ASP A 126 23.97 -11.97 14.27
N ASP A 127 24.82 -11.91 13.25
CA ASP A 127 24.40 -12.06 11.86
C ASP A 127 23.65 -13.37 11.63
N VAL A 128 24.05 -14.49 12.24
CA VAL A 128 23.47 -15.81 11.95
C VAL A 128 22.00 -15.83 12.36
N ILE A 129 21.68 -15.34 13.55
CA ILE A 129 20.31 -15.25 14.05
C ILE A 129 19.47 -14.30 13.17
N ALA A 130 20.01 -13.13 12.82
CA ALA A 130 19.32 -12.19 11.95
C ALA A 130 19.02 -12.78 10.55
N HIS A 131 19.99 -13.48 9.96
CA HIS A 131 19.82 -14.12 8.65
C HIS A 131 18.75 -15.22 8.69
N LEU A 132 18.66 -15.99 9.78
CA LEU A 132 17.64 -17.01 9.98
C LEU A 132 16.24 -16.38 10.04
N LEU A 133 16.07 -15.29 10.82
CA LEU A 133 14.80 -14.55 10.88
C LEU A 133 14.37 -14.05 9.49
N VAL A 134 15.27 -13.42 8.73
CA VAL A 134 14.94 -12.93 7.38
C VAL A 134 14.60 -14.07 6.42
N THR A 135 15.28 -15.22 6.54
CA THR A 135 15.04 -16.40 5.69
C THR A 135 13.66 -17.00 5.93
N GLU A 136 13.19 -16.98 7.17
CA GLU A 136 11.85 -17.42 7.56
C GLU A 136 10.75 -16.40 7.21
N GLY A 137 11.15 -15.25 6.68
CA GLY A 137 10.23 -14.24 6.13
C GLY A 137 9.94 -13.07 7.05
N PHE A 138 10.56 -13.01 8.24
CA PHE A 138 10.44 -11.85 9.11
C PHE A 138 11.06 -10.62 8.43
N SER A 139 10.30 -9.55 8.40
CA SER A 139 10.65 -8.30 7.72
C SER A 139 10.61 -7.08 8.65
N LYS A 140 9.87 -7.19 9.76
CA LYS A 140 9.69 -6.13 10.76
C LYS A 140 9.97 -6.63 12.19
N VAL A 141 10.37 -5.73 13.08
CA VAL A 141 10.64 -6.05 14.49
C VAL A 141 9.36 -6.41 15.23
N GLU A 142 8.26 -5.76 14.86
CA GLU A 142 6.91 -6.01 15.38
C GLU A 142 6.46 -7.45 15.13
N GLU A 143 6.79 -8.03 13.97
CA GLU A 143 6.46 -9.42 13.66
C GLU A 143 7.16 -10.36 14.65
N VAL A 144 8.45 -10.14 14.92
CA VAL A 144 9.19 -10.93 15.92
C VAL A 144 8.61 -10.72 17.33
N ALA A 145 8.23 -9.50 17.70
CA ALA A 145 7.73 -9.18 19.04
C ALA A 145 6.39 -9.85 19.39
N PHE A 146 5.53 -10.09 18.39
CA PHE A 146 4.13 -10.50 18.60
C PHE A 146 3.74 -11.83 17.93
N VAL A 147 4.63 -12.46 17.17
CA VAL A 147 4.41 -13.81 16.62
C VAL A 147 4.24 -14.85 17.75
N GLN A 148 3.64 -16.00 17.46
CA GLN A 148 3.59 -17.09 18.42
C GLN A 148 4.99 -17.65 18.64
N ILE A 149 5.28 -18.10 19.87
CA ILE A 149 6.60 -18.66 20.22
C ILE A 149 6.88 -19.89 19.35
N GLU A 150 5.84 -20.68 19.06
CA GLU A 150 5.93 -21.87 18.23
C GLU A 150 6.52 -21.57 16.85
N ASP A 151 6.10 -20.48 16.20
CA ASP A 151 6.59 -20.09 14.87
C ASP A 151 8.08 -19.71 14.91
N LEU A 152 8.58 -19.15 16.02
CA LEU A 152 10.00 -18.87 16.22
C LEU A 152 10.80 -20.13 16.55
N THR A 153 10.21 -21.11 17.22
CA THR A 153 10.89 -22.38 17.53
C THR A 153 10.92 -23.35 16.33
N ASP A 154 10.08 -23.12 15.32
CA ASP A 154 10.13 -23.87 14.06
C ASP A 154 11.38 -23.53 13.23
N ILE A 155 12.02 -22.38 13.50
CA ILE A 155 13.27 -21.96 12.88
C ILE A 155 14.40 -22.89 13.32
N GLU A 156 15.10 -23.49 12.35
CA GLU A 156 16.21 -24.41 12.66
C GLU A 156 17.30 -23.71 13.47
N GLY A 157 17.56 -24.23 14.68
CA GLY A 157 18.57 -23.72 15.60
C GLY A 157 18.01 -22.82 16.71
N PHE A 158 16.71 -22.52 16.72
CA PHE A 158 16.07 -21.78 17.79
C PHE A 158 15.41 -22.77 18.76
N ASP A 159 15.60 -22.53 20.06
CA ASP A 159 14.85 -23.20 21.10
C ASP A 159 13.89 -22.22 21.79
N GLU A 160 13.05 -22.73 22.69
CA GLU A 160 12.04 -21.92 23.37
C GLU A 160 12.66 -20.78 24.19
N ASP A 161 13.86 -20.98 24.75
CA ASP A 161 14.56 -19.96 25.51
C ASP A 161 15.07 -18.84 24.60
N VAL A 162 15.68 -19.18 23.47
CA VAL A 162 16.12 -18.22 22.44
C VAL A 162 14.92 -17.45 21.88
N ALA A 163 13.83 -18.13 21.52
CA ALA A 163 12.63 -17.49 20.99
C ALA A 163 12.05 -16.47 21.98
N ARG A 164 11.91 -16.84 23.26
CA ARG A 164 11.42 -15.94 24.31
C ARG A 164 12.33 -14.73 24.52
N GLU A 165 13.65 -14.94 24.49
CA GLU A 165 14.63 -13.86 24.60
C GLU A 165 14.53 -12.88 23.42
N LEU A 166 14.42 -13.39 22.18
CA LEU A 166 14.25 -12.55 21.00
C LEU A 166 12.97 -11.71 21.07
N GLN A 167 11.85 -12.31 21.49
CA GLN A 167 10.60 -11.57 21.71
C GLN A 167 10.76 -10.49 22.76
N ALA A 168 11.37 -10.79 23.90
CA ALA A 168 11.58 -9.83 24.98
C ALA A 168 12.43 -8.63 24.51
N ARG A 169 13.48 -8.88 23.72
CA ARG A 169 14.32 -7.82 23.14
C ARG A 169 13.56 -7.00 22.11
N ALA A 170 12.80 -7.64 21.22
CA ALA A 170 11.97 -6.97 20.24
C ALA A 170 10.95 -6.04 20.93
N GLN A 171 10.25 -6.54 21.95
CA GLN A 171 9.31 -5.74 22.75
C GLN A 171 9.99 -4.57 23.45
N THR A 172 11.14 -4.80 24.09
CA THR A 172 11.91 -3.74 24.75
C THR A 172 12.36 -2.65 23.77
N TYR A 173 12.78 -3.04 22.56
CA TYR A 173 13.15 -2.12 21.50
C TYR A 173 11.96 -1.25 21.07
N LEU A 174 10.80 -1.88 20.84
CA LEU A 174 9.57 -1.16 20.46
C LEU A 174 9.12 -0.20 21.57
N GLU A 175 9.13 -0.62 22.83
CA GLU A 175 8.81 0.24 23.96
C GLU A 175 9.73 1.46 24.06
N THR A 176 11.04 1.25 23.83
CA THR A 176 12.03 2.33 23.85
C THR A 176 11.79 3.31 22.69
N ARG A 177 11.60 2.79 21.48
CA ARG A 177 11.30 3.58 20.28
C ARG A 177 10.01 4.39 20.45
N ASP A 178 8.96 3.77 20.97
CA ASP A 178 7.67 4.43 21.18
C ASP A 178 7.77 5.52 22.25
N ALA A 179 8.55 5.30 23.32
CA ALA A 179 8.83 6.32 24.32
C ALA A 179 9.64 7.50 23.76
N GLU A 180 10.58 7.25 22.84
CA GLU A 180 11.32 8.30 22.14
C GLU A 180 10.42 9.12 21.23
N PHE A 181 9.55 8.46 20.44
CA PHE A 181 8.56 9.16 19.63
C PHE A 181 7.57 9.97 20.48
N ASP A 182 7.10 9.42 21.60
CA ASP A 182 6.23 10.12 22.54
C ASP A 182 6.93 11.30 23.24
N ALA A 183 8.24 11.22 23.50
CA ALA A 183 9.01 12.38 23.95
C ALA A 183 9.09 13.44 22.84
N ARG A 184 9.39 13.01 21.60
CA ARG A 184 9.55 13.89 20.44
C ARG A 184 8.25 14.61 20.06
N ARG A 185 7.10 13.92 20.07
CA ARG A 185 5.79 14.54 19.77
C ARG A 185 5.49 15.65 20.77
N ARG A 186 5.82 15.46 22.05
CA ARG A 186 5.62 16.48 23.10
C ARG A 186 6.55 17.68 22.91
N GLU A 187 7.79 17.47 22.47
CA GLU A 187 8.69 18.57 22.10
C GLU A 187 8.15 19.41 20.94
N LEU A 188 7.51 18.76 19.96
CA LEU A 188 6.87 19.40 18.82
C LEU A 188 5.56 20.12 19.21
N GLY A 189 5.02 19.83 20.40
CA GLY A 189 3.78 20.40 20.92
C GLY A 189 2.54 19.79 20.28
N VAL A 190 2.63 18.52 19.87
CA VAL A 190 1.49 17.75 19.37
C VAL A 190 0.60 17.37 20.54
N GLU A 191 -0.70 17.57 20.39
CA GLU A 191 -1.71 17.35 21.42
C GLU A 191 -1.92 15.85 21.67
N ASP A 192 -2.25 15.50 22.93
CA ASP A 192 -2.37 14.12 23.35
C ASP A 192 -3.62 13.42 22.78
N ASP A 193 -4.67 14.19 22.45
CA ASP A 193 -5.98 13.72 21.99
C ASP A 193 -5.94 13.01 20.62
N LEU A 194 -4.94 13.34 19.79
CA LEU A 194 -4.66 12.65 18.54
C LEU A 194 -4.40 11.15 18.75
N ILE A 195 -3.89 10.72 19.91
CA ILE A 195 -3.66 9.29 20.17
C ILE A 195 -4.97 8.50 20.31
N GLU A 196 -6.10 9.17 20.54
CA GLU A 196 -7.41 8.53 20.67
C GLU A 196 -8.01 8.15 19.31
N ILE A 197 -7.45 8.66 18.21
CA ILE A 197 -7.92 8.36 16.86
C ILE A 197 -7.32 7.02 16.41
N GLU A 198 -8.20 6.09 16.05
CA GLU A 198 -7.80 4.78 15.51
C GLU A 198 -6.92 4.95 14.26
N GLY A 199 -5.77 4.25 14.25
CA GLY A 199 -4.78 4.34 13.18
C GLY A 199 -3.67 5.37 13.39
N ILE A 200 -3.75 6.20 14.44
CA ILE A 200 -2.66 7.12 14.80
C ILE A 200 -1.62 6.41 15.68
N THR A 201 -0.37 6.39 15.20
CA THR A 201 0.79 5.88 15.93
C THR A 201 1.65 7.02 16.47
N ASN A 202 2.48 6.77 17.50
CA ASN A 202 3.40 7.79 18.01
C ASN A 202 4.36 8.30 16.91
N GLU A 203 4.79 7.41 16.01
CA GLU A 203 5.61 7.76 14.85
C GLU A 203 4.88 8.72 13.90
N LEU A 204 3.62 8.44 13.56
CA LEU A 204 2.80 9.34 12.73
C LEU A 204 2.63 10.71 13.40
N MET A 205 2.41 10.74 14.72
CA MET A 205 2.26 12.00 15.46
C MET A 205 3.53 12.86 15.42
N VAL A 206 4.71 12.25 15.44
CA VAL A 206 5.97 12.97 15.24
C VAL A 206 6.02 13.56 13.83
N ALA A 207 5.68 12.77 12.80
CA ALA A 207 5.66 13.25 11.42
C ALA A 207 4.67 14.41 11.21
N LEU A 208 3.47 14.31 11.80
CA LEU A 208 2.47 15.38 11.84
C LEU A 208 3.03 16.64 12.52
N GLY A 209 3.67 16.48 13.68
CA GLY A 209 4.28 17.59 14.41
C GLY A 209 5.39 18.31 13.62
N ASP A 210 6.23 17.57 12.89
CA ASP A 210 7.26 18.13 12.02
C ASP A 210 6.64 18.85 10.80
N ALA A 211 5.49 18.38 10.30
CA ALA A 211 4.68 19.05 9.28
C ALA A 211 3.86 20.25 9.82
N GLY A 212 3.88 20.49 11.13
CA GLY A 212 3.17 21.60 11.79
C GLY A 212 1.71 21.30 12.15
N VAL A 213 1.27 20.04 12.01
CA VAL A 213 -0.05 19.55 12.40
C VAL A 213 0.01 19.09 13.84
N LYS A 214 -0.63 19.82 14.75
CA LYS A 214 -0.43 19.63 16.20
C LYS A 214 -1.69 19.24 16.94
N SER A 215 -2.84 19.67 16.46
CA SER A 215 -4.13 19.39 17.08
C SER A 215 -4.98 18.50 16.20
N ARG A 216 -6.05 17.98 16.79
CA ARG A 216 -7.11 17.27 16.07
C ARG A 216 -7.81 18.15 15.03
N ASP A 217 -7.90 19.46 15.25
CA ASP A 217 -8.42 20.42 14.27
C ASP A 217 -7.48 20.54 13.07
N ASP A 218 -6.17 20.72 13.31
CA ASP A 218 -5.18 20.80 12.23
C ASP A 218 -5.18 19.53 11.37
N LEU A 219 -5.33 18.35 12.02
CA LEU A 219 -5.45 17.08 11.31
C LEU A 219 -6.75 17.01 10.51
N GLY A 220 -7.86 17.49 11.06
CA GLY A 220 -9.15 17.54 10.38
C GLY A 220 -9.16 18.46 9.16
N ASP A 221 -8.30 19.47 9.10
CA ASP A 221 -8.18 20.36 7.94
C ASP A 221 -7.49 19.71 6.73
N LEU A 222 -6.71 18.65 6.93
CA LEU A 222 -6.01 17.96 5.84
C LEU A 222 -6.96 17.16 4.94
N ALA A 223 -6.53 16.94 3.72
CA ALA A 223 -7.04 15.90 2.85
C ALA A 223 -6.28 14.57 3.04
N GLY A 224 -6.88 13.45 2.62
CA GLY A 224 -6.27 12.12 2.80
C GLY A 224 -4.97 11.91 2.01
N ASP A 225 -4.82 12.57 0.87
CA ASP A 225 -3.59 12.61 0.09
C ASP A 225 -2.49 13.44 0.79
N GLU A 226 -2.84 14.58 1.38
CA GLU A 226 -1.91 15.38 2.20
C GLU A 226 -1.40 14.59 3.42
N LEU A 227 -2.29 13.87 4.12
CA LEU A 227 -1.89 13.01 5.22
C LEU A 227 -0.99 11.85 4.76
N LEU A 228 -1.28 11.27 3.59
CA LEU A 228 -0.46 10.20 3.01
C LEU A 228 0.95 10.68 2.64
N GLU A 229 1.10 11.96 2.24
CA GLU A 229 2.41 12.57 1.97
C GLU A 229 3.22 12.82 3.26
N ILE A 230 2.55 13.12 4.37
CA ILE A 230 3.19 13.38 5.67
C ILE A 230 3.55 12.07 6.39
N ALA A 231 2.70 11.05 6.26
CA ALA A 231 2.89 9.77 6.92
C ALA A 231 4.20 9.08 6.50
N PRO A 232 4.85 8.30 7.40
CA PRO A 232 6.01 7.51 7.00
C PRO A 232 5.63 6.54 5.87
N GLN A 233 6.52 6.41 4.87
CA GLN A 233 6.21 5.66 3.64
C GLN A 233 5.82 4.20 3.93
N GLY A 234 4.73 3.75 3.32
CA GLY A 234 4.24 2.36 3.46
C GLY A 234 3.54 2.04 4.78
N THR A 235 3.22 3.04 5.61
CA THR A 235 2.52 2.83 6.89
C THR A 235 1.00 2.75 6.74
N MET A 236 0.40 3.38 5.73
CA MET A 236 -1.05 3.40 5.53
C MET A 236 -1.43 3.57 4.06
N THR A 237 -2.68 3.23 3.74
CA THR A 237 -3.30 3.46 2.42
C THR A 237 -4.04 4.79 2.38
N LEU A 238 -4.39 5.27 1.19
CA LEU A 238 -5.24 6.46 1.03
C LEU A 238 -6.59 6.31 1.74
N ASP A 239 -7.17 5.12 1.72
CA ASP A 239 -8.43 4.83 2.41
C ASP A 239 -8.29 4.91 3.93
N ALA A 240 -7.20 4.37 4.48
CA ALA A 240 -6.90 4.49 5.91
C ALA A 240 -6.64 5.95 6.29
N ALA A 241 -5.89 6.71 5.48
CA ALA A 241 -5.69 8.14 5.68
C ALA A 241 -7.02 8.90 5.68
N ASN A 242 -7.90 8.63 4.71
CA ASN A 242 -9.24 9.23 4.67
C ASN A 242 -10.06 8.88 5.93
N GLN A 243 -9.97 7.65 6.43
CA GLN A 243 -10.65 7.25 7.68
C GLN A 243 -10.13 8.02 8.89
N ILE A 244 -8.80 8.19 9.01
CA ILE A 244 -8.17 8.99 10.08
C ILE A 244 -8.65 10.43 10.03
N ILE A 245 -8.66 11.06 8.84
CA ILE A 245 -9.15 12.44 8.65
C ILE A 245 -10.63 12.56 9.04
N MET A 246 -11.46 11.60 8.64
CA MET A 246 -12.89 11.61 9.00
C MET A 246 -13.09 11.41 10.51
N ALA A 247 -12.31 10.55 11.14
CA ALA A 247 -12.33 10.35 12.59
C ALA A 247 -11.85 11.60 13.33
N ALA A 248 -10.83 12.30 12.82
CA ALA A 248 -10.39 13.58 13.31
C ALA A 248 -11.54 14.58 13.26
N ARG A 249 -12.27 14.72 12.13
CA ARG A 249 -13.42 15.63 11.98
C ARG A 249 -14.65 15.29 12.81
N ALA A 250 -14.75 14.09 13.39
CA ALA A 250 -15.97 13.65 14.07
C ALA A 250 -16.41 14.57 15.22
N HIS A 251 -15.49 15.28 15.88
CA HIS A 251 -15.81 16.24 16.95
C HIS A 251 -16.48 17.51 16.42
N TRP A 252 -16.27 17.90 15.17
CA TRP A 252 -16.98 19.02 14.54
C TRP A 252 -18.48 18.73 14.35
N PHE A 253 -18.84 17.45 14.24
CA PHE A 253 -20.22 17.01 14.06
C PHE A 253 -20.91 16.61 15.37
N ALA A 254 -20.15 16.47 16.47
CA ALA A 254 -20.70 16.12 17.77
C ALA A 254 -21.60 17.21 18.38
N ASP A 255 -21.37 18.48 18.02
CA ASP A 255 -22.19 19.62 18.46
C ASP A 255 -23.45 19.85 17.60
N GLU A 256 -23.52 19.33 16.37
CA GLU A 256 -24.72 19.45 15.52
C GLU A 256 -25.86 18.54 15.97
N ASP A 257 -25.56 17.32 16.44
CA ASP A 257 -26.58 16.39 16.97
C ASP A 257 -27.12 16.84 18.34
N ALA A 258 -26.33 17.56 19.14
CA ALA A 258 -26.78 18.13 20.41
C ALA A 258 -27.69 19.36 20.20
N ALA A 259 -27.44 20.17 19.17
CA ALA A 259 -28.26 21.35 18.83
C ALA A 259 -29.61 20.99 18.16
N ALA A 260 -29.72 19.82 17.52
CA ALA A 260 -30.96 19.35 16.92
C ALA A 260 -31.96 18.74 17.93
N GLY A 261 -31.51 18.42 19.15
CA GLY A 261 -32.32 17.74 20.18
C GLY A 261 -33.11 18.64 21.13
N ASP A 262 -32.82 19.94 21.20
CA ASP A 262 -33.41 20.85 22.21
C ASP A 262 -34.45 21.85 21.62
N GLY A 263 -34.92 21.58 20.40
CA GLY A 263 -35.81 22.48 19.64
C GLY A 263 -37.32 22.20 19.73
N ASP A 264 -37.78 21.13 20.37
CA ASP A 264 -39.20 20.70 20.30
C ASP A 264 -39.93 20.64 21.65
N ALA A 265 -39.70 21.63 22.51
CA ALA A 265 -40.40 21.73 23.80
C ALA A 265 -40.72 23.16 24.22
N ALA A 266 -41.32 23.99 23.35
CA ALA A 266 -42.11 25.15 23.77
C ALA A 266 -42.89 25.80 22.61
N SER A 267 -44.18 25.46 22.44
CA SER A 267 -45.27 26.43 22.15
C SER A 267 -46.60 25.73 21.85
N GLU A 268 -47.34 25.35 22.89
CA GLU A 268 -48.80 25.24 22.80
C GLU A 268 -49.43 26.12 23.89
N GLU A 269 -49.45 27.44 23.67
CA GLU A 269 -50.46 28.32 24.28
C GLU A 269 -50.89 29.41 23.28
N ASP A 270 -52.18 29.28 22.91
CA ASP A 270 -53.18 30.35 22.77
C ASP A 270 -53.49 30.96 21.39
N GLY A 271 -54.81 31.05 21.14
CA GLY A 271 -55.40 32.09 20.29
C GLY A 271 -56.38 31.62 19.20
N GLY A 272 -57.65 31.43 19.53
CA GLY A 272 -58.69 31.27 18.50
C GLY A 272 -60.14 31.31 18.98
N ASP A 273 -60.58 32.39 19.63
CA ASP A 273 -62.00 32.72 19.81
C ASP A 273 -62.43 33.84 18.85
N ALA A 274 -63.54 33.62 18.15
CA ALA A 274 -64.62 34.59 17.80
C ALA A 274 -65.46 34.08 16.59
N PRO A 275 -66.68 34.60 16.36
CA PRO A 275 -67.84 34.67 17.26
C PRO A 275 -69.12 34.11 16.58
N GLN A 276 -70.20 34.00 17.36
CA GLN A 276 -71.54 33.54 16.96
C GLN A 276 -72.25 34.45 15.94
N ALA A 277 -73.11 33.85 15.09
CA ALA A 277 -74.37 34.48 14.67
C ALA A 277 -75.43 33.48 14.17
N SER A 278 -76.56 33.48 14.90
CA SER A 278 -77.98 33.19 14.53
C SER A 278 -78.40 31.78 14.12
#